data_AF-A0A969VZA9-F1
#
_entry.id   AF-A0A969VZA9-F1
#
_cell.length_a   1.000
_cell.length_b   1.000
_cell.length_c   1.000
_cell.angle_alpha   90.00
_cell.angle_beta   90.00
_cell.angle_gamma   90.00
#
_symmetry.space_group_name_H-M   'P 1'
#
loop_
_entity.id
_entity.type
_entity.pdbx_description
1 polymer ?
#
loop_
_entity_poly.entity_id
_entity_poly.type
_entity_poly.pdbx_seq_one_letter_code
_entity_poly.pdbx_strand_id
1 'polypeptide(L)'
;MPPIQEPERPSVGDRCARSAAEDQTDVIDFLLSPAAYTASRGGVARYETHGALVFAAGDDVYKIKRAVRFAYMDFSTIDRRERILRRELEVNRVLAPELYLEIIPVTREPDGRLALNGSGEPVEWALHMRRFRDEDLLSSIASPGDRSSAHSR
;
A
#
# COMPACT_ATOMS: atom_id res chain seq x y z
N MET A 1 -60.49 20.81 14.90
CA MET A 1 -59.38 20.56 13.95
C MET A 1 -58.64 19.31 14.42
N PRO A 2 -58.50 18.27 13.60
CA PRO A 2 -57.72 17.10 13.98
C PRO A 2 -56.21 17.42 13.90
N PRO A 3 -55.35 16.78 14.72
CA PRO A 3 -53.92 16.99 14.65
C PRO A 3 -53.35 16.44 13.33
N ILE A 4 -52.41 17.19 12.77
CA ILE A 4 -51.70 16.86 11.53
C ILE A 4 -50.76 15.71 11.86
N GLN A 5 -50.96 14.56 11.23
CA GLN A 5 -50.14 13.37 11.42
C GLN A 5 -48.86 13.53 10.58
N GLU A 6 -47.71 13.67 11.25
CA GLU A 6 -46.41 13.75 10.57
C GLU A 6 -46.13 12.44 9.83
N PRO A 7 -45.60 12.47 8.59
CA PRO A 7 -45.22 11.25 7.90
C PRO A 7 -44.08 10.56 8.66
N GLU A 8 -44.27 9.28 8.98
CA GLU A 8 -43.25 8.45 9.59
C GLU A 8 -41.95 8.51 8.77
N ARG A 9 -40.86 8.90 9.42
CA ARG A 9 -39.53 8.88 8.81
C ARG A 9 -39.21 7.43 8.42
N PRO A 10 -38.75 7.15 7.19
CA PRO A 10 -38.30 5.82 6.85
C PRO A 10 -37.21 5.40 7.83
N SER A 11 -37.44 4.27 8.49
CA SER A 11 -36.47 3.52 9.28
C SER A 11 -35.19 3.39 8.48
N VAL A 12 -34.10 3.98 8.97
CA VAL A 12 -32.75 3.75 8.41
C VAL A 12 -32.29 2.37 8.85
N GLY A 13 -32.92 1.36 8.26
CA GLY A 13 -32.37 0.04 8.11
C GLY A 13 -31.82 -0.07 6.70
N ASP A 14 -30.67 0.56 6.43
CA ASP A 14 -29.94 0.31 5.19
C ASP A 14 -28.48 -0.04 5.46
N ARG A 15 -28.24 -1.33 5.26
CA ARG A 15 -26.96 -2.02 5.15
C ARG A 15 -26.12 -1.36 4.06
N CYS A 16 -25.33 -0.34 4.39
CA CYS A 16 -24.40 0.26 3.45
C CYS A 16 -22.99 -0.31 3.66
N ALA A 17 -22.75 -1.44 2.99
CA ALA A 17 -21.45 -2.02 2.62
C ALA A 17 -20.30 -1.94 3.64
N ARG A 18 -20.20 -2.93 4.55
CA ARG A 18 -18.87 -3.44 4.90
C ARG A 18 -18.31 -4.08 3.63
N SER A 19 -17.30 -3.47 3.02
CA SER A 19 -16.86 -3.79 1.66
C SER A 19 -16.48 -5.26 1.51
N ALA A 20 -16.83 -5.87 0.38
CA ALA A 20 -16.30 -7.16 -0.11
C ALA A 20 -14.81 -7.06 -0.49
N ALA A 21 -14.03 -6.36 0.32
CA ALA A 21 -12.60 -6.30 0.20
C ALA A 21 -12.01 -7.44 1.04
N GLU A 22 -10.96 -8.07 0.52
CA GLU A 22 -10.28 -9.16 1.20
C GLU A 22 -9.80 -8.74 2.60
N ASP A 23 -9.89 -9.66 3.56
CA ASP A 23 -9.32 -9.44 4.89
C ASP A 23 -7.79 -9.50 4.80
N GLN A 24 -7.13 -8.47 5.36
CA GLN A 24 -5.67 -8.35 5.40
C GLN A 24 -5.11 -8.43 6.82
N THR A 25 -5.94 -8.78 7.82
CA THR A 25 -5.56 -8.68 9.24
C THR A 25 -4.31 -9.51 9.56
N ASP A 26 -4.25 -10.75 9.08
CA ASP A 26 -3.13 -11.65 9.33
C ASP A 26 -1.83 -11.22 8.62
N VAL A 27 -1.93 -10.73 7.38
CA VAL A 27 -0.81 -10.15 6.63
C VAL A 27 -0.29 -8.90 7.33
N ILE A 28 -1.20 -8.05 7.81
CA ILE A 28 -0.86 -6.85 8.57
C ILE A 28 -0.11 -7.21 9.85
N ASP A 29 -0.61 -8.16 10.62
CA ASP A 29 0.00 -8.60 11.88
C ASP A 29 1.37 -9.23 11.63
N PHE A 30 1.49 -10.03 10.57
CA PHE A 30 2.75 -10.58 10.13
C PHE A 30 3.75 -9.49 9.77
N LEU A 31 3.38 -8.50 8.96
CA LEU A 31 4.27 -7.40 8.56
C LEU A 31 4.61 -6.44 9.71
N LEU A 32 3.80 -6.38 10.77
CA LEU A 32 4.15 -5.67 12.01
C LEU A 32 5.16 -6.44 12.87
N SER A 33 5.25 -7.76 12.68
CA SER A 33 6.18 -8.60 13.43
C SER A 33 7.61 -8.43 12.92
N PRO A 34 8.59 -8.15 13.80
CA PRO A 34 10.01 -8.16 13.42
C PRO A 34 10.47 -9.48 12.81
N ALA A 35 9.78 -10.59 13.14
CA ALA A 35 10.08 -11.92 12.62
C ALA A 35 9.80 -12.10 11.12
N ALA A 36 9.05 -11.20 10.50
CA ALA A 36 8.85 -11.20 9.04
C ALA A 36 10.14 -10.86 8.28
N TYR A 37 11.11 -10.22 8.93
CA TYR A 37 12.27 -9.61 8.29
C TYR A 37 13.58 -10.23 8.77
N THR A 38 14.39 -10.76 7.85
CA THR A 38 15.66 -11.44 8.17
C THR A 38 16.70 -10.54 8.84
N ALA A 39 16.65 -9.23 8.58
CA ALA A 39 17.68 -8.27 8.99
C ALA A 39 17.21 -7.19 10.00
N SER A 40 15.96 -7.24 10.47
CA SER A 40 15.45 -6.12 11.30
C SER A 40 16.03 -6.18 12.71
N ARG A 41 16.85 -5.17 13.05
CA ARG A 41 17.34 -4.91 14.40
C ARG A 41 16.48 -3.79 14.99
N GLY A 42 15.28 -4.12 15.46
CA GLY A 42 14.38 -3.14 16.08
C GLY A 42 12.91 -3.46 15.90
N GLY A 43 12.05 -2.53 16.34
CA GLY A 43 10.62 -2.60 16.08
C GLY A 43 10.26 -2.19 14.65
N VAL A 44 9.05 -2.54 14.23
CA VAL A 44 8.50 -2.14 12.93
C VAL A 44 7.61 -0.91 13.14
N ALA A 45 7.91 0.18 12.44
CA ALA A 45 7.03 1.34 12.42
C ALA A 45 6.00 1.19 11.29
N ARG A 46 4.74 1.51 11.58
CA ARG A 46 3.66 1.49 10.60
C ARG A 46 3.16 2.91 10.31
N TYR A 47 3.01 3.19 9.03
CA TYR A 47 2.37 4.40 8.52
C TYR A 47 1.23 3.99 7.61
N GLU A 48 0.17 4.80 7.60
CA GLU A 48 -1.00 4.48 6.80
C GLU A 48 -1.55 5.71 6.09
N THR A 49 -2.10 5.43 4.91
CA THR A 49 -2.91 6.36 4.14
C THR A 49 -4.27 5.72 3.90
N HIS A 50 -5.15 6.44 3.21
CA HIS A 50 -6.44 5.91 2.78
C HIS A 50 -6.31 4.66 1.87
N GLY A 51 -5.22 4.53 1.09
CA GLY A 51 -5.06 3.45 0.10
C GLY A 51 -3.88 2.51 0.31
N ALA A 52 -3.00 2.76 1.29
CA ALA A 52 -1.79 1.97 1.49
C ALA A 52 -1.37 1.90 2.96
N LEU A 53 -0.66 0.82 3.29
CA LEU A 53 0.03 0.61 4.57
C LEU A 53 1.52 0.47 4.28
N VAL A 54 2.34 1.10 5.10
CA VAL A 54 3.80 1.15 4.96
C VAL A 54 4.42 0.69 6.25
N PHE A 55 5.32 -0.29 6.16
CA PHE A 55 6.02 -0.91 7.27
C PHE A 55 7.51 -0.63 7.13
N ALA A 56 8.10 0.11 8.07
CA ALA A 56 9.52 0.43 8.09
C ALA A 56 10.24 -0.47 9.10
N ALA A 57 11.13 -1.33 8.61
CA ALA A 57 11.85 -2.35 9.36
C ALA A 57 13.36 -2.18 9.13
N GLY A 58 14.03 -1.45 10.02
CA GLY A 58 15.44 -1.09 9.84
C GLY A 58 15.64 -0.14 8.65
N ASP A 59 16.56 -0.49 7.75
CA ASP A 59 16.87 0.23 6.51
C ASP A 59 15.88 -0.09 5.35
N ASP A 60 14.96 -1.03 5.55
CA ASP A 60 14.00 -1.45 4.53
C ASP A 60 12.58 -0.99 4.85
N VAL A 61 11.79 -0.77 3.80
CA VAL A 61 10.39 -0.35 3.84
C VAL A 61 9.57 -1.23 2.93
N TYR A 62 8.43 -1.69 3.42
CA TYR A 62 7.51 -2.56 2.70
C TYR A 62 6.15 -1.89 2.64
N LYS A 63 5.60 -1.73 1.43
CA LYS A 63 4.32 -1.09 1.20
C LYS A 63 3.32 -2.03 0.56
N ILE A 64 2.17 -2.21 1.21
CA ILE A 64 1.02 -2.92 0.63
C ILE A 64 -0.11 -1.94 0.34
N LYS A 65 -1.00 -2.28 -0.59
CA LYS A 65 -2.25 -1.53 -0.79
C LYS A 65 -3.29 -2.03 0.20
N ARG A 66 -4.14 -1.13 0.70
CA ARG A 66 -5.26 -1.54 1.54
C ARG A 66 -6.31 -2.22 0.68
N ALA A 67 -6.91 -3.29 1.18
CA ALA A 67 -8.08 -3.90 0.57
C ALA A 67 -9.27 -2.98 0.79
N VAL A 68 -9.48 -2.05 -0.14
CA VAL A 68 -10.54 -1.04 -0.08
C VAL A 68 -11.14 -0.81 -1.46
N ARG A 69 -12.41 -0.38 -1.47
CA ARG A 69 -13.11 0.07 -2.66
C ARG A 69 -13.83 1.38 -2.37
N PHE A 70 -13.39 2.44 -3.03
CA PHE A 70 -14.01 3.76 -3.06
C PHE A 70 -14.54 4.06 -4.47
N ALA A 71 -15.31 5.13 -4.62
CA ALA A 71 -15.86 5.54 -5.92
C ALA A 71 -14.79 5.84 -7.00
N TYR A 72 -13.57 6.21 -6.57
CA TYR A 72 -12.47 6.63 -7.44
C TYR A 72 -11.25 5.70 -7.38
N MET A 73 -11.28 4.65 -6.56
CA MET A 73 -10.13 3.78 -6.29
C MET A 73 -10.60 2.40 -5.88
N ASP A 74 -10.06 1.36 -6.50
CA ASP A 74 -10.46 -0.01 -6.20
C ASP A 74 -9.24 -0.94 -6.11
N PHE A 75 -8.94 -1.33 -4.88
CA PHE A 75 -7.87 -2.24 -4.47
C PHE A 75 -8.44 -3.49 -3.77
N SER A 76 -9.69 -3.84 -4.07
CA SER A 76 -10.43 -4.86 -3.32
C SER A 76 -9.89 -6.29 -3.48
N THR A 77 -9.15 -6.58 -4.55
CA THR A 77 -8.59 -7.91 -4.85
C THR A 77 -7.07 -7.88 -4.93
N ILE A 78 -6.44 -9.00 -4.60
CA ILE A 78 -4.99 -9.17 -4.65
C ILE A 78 -4.39 -8.79 -6.01
N ASP A 79 -4.99 -9.23 -7.13
CA ASP A 79 -4.50 -8.92 -8.49
C ASP A 79 -4.48 -7.42 -8.78
N ARG A 80 -5.44 -6.68 -8.23
CA ARG A 80 -5.53 -5.22 -8.41
C ARG A 80 -4.44 -4.53 -7.63
N ARG A 81 -4.17 -4.98 -6.41
CA ARG A 81 -3.09 -4.49 -5.55
C ARG A 81 -1.73 -4.77 -6.15
N GLU A 82 -1.52 -5.98 -6.68
CA GLU A 82 -0.29 -6.32 -7.39
C GLU A 82 -0.05 -5.38 -8.59
N ARG A 83 -1.04 -5.28 -9.48
CA ARG A 83 -0.91 -4.48 -10.71
C ARG A 83 -0.60 -3.02 -10.43
N ILE A 84 -1.26 -2.42 -9.42
CA ILE A 84 -0.99 -1.02 -9.07
C ILE A 84 0.39 -0.86 -8.40
N LEU A 85 0.85 -1.84 -7.60
CA LEU A 85 2.19 -1.81 -7.01
C LEU A 85 3.28 -1.97 -8.07
N ARG A 86 3.10 -2.87 -9.05
CA ARG A 86 4.01 -2.98 -10.20
C ARG A 86 4.09 -1.68 -10.99
N ARG A 87 2.95 -1.03 -11.24
CA ARG A 87 2.93 0.27 -11.91
C ARG A 87 3.63 1.36 -11.09
N GLU A 88 3.45 1.35 -9.78
CA GLU A 88 4.12 2.27 -8.86
C GLU A 88 5.64 2.06 -8.89
N LEU A 89 6.11 0.81 -8.85
CA LEU A 89 7.53 0.46 -9.00
C LEU A 89 8.08 0.97 -10.33
N GLU A 90 7.43 0.66 -11.46
CA GLU A 90 7.86 1.09 -12.79
C GLU A 90 8.06 2.60 -12.87
N VAL A 91 7.08 3.37 -12.40
CA VAL A 91 7.10 4.83 -12.48
C VAL A 91 8.16 5.41 -11.55
N ASN A 92 8.21 4.94 -10.31
CA ASN A 92 9.07 5.54 -9.30
C ASN A 92 10.54 5.14 -9.47
N ARG A 93 10.82 3.95 -10.03
CA ARG A 93 12.18 3.50 -10.31
C ARG A 93 12.89 4.36 -11.36
N VAL A 94 12.16 5.03 -12.24
CA VAL A 94 12.73 6.03 -13.17
C VAL A 94 13.33 7.21 -12.41
N LEU A 95 12.68 7.62 -11.31
CA LEU A 95 13.07 8.80 -10.53
C LEU A 95 14.06 8.44 -9.40
N ALA A 96 13.95 7.24 -8.83
CA ALA A 96 14.76 6.82 -7.70
C ALA A 96 15.05 5.31 -7.73
N PRO A 97 15.90 4.84 -8.68
CA PRO A 97 16.13 3.42 -8.90
C PRO A 97 16.73 2.68 -7.70
N GLU A 98 17.51 3.38 -6.87
CA GLU A 98 18.15 2.82 -5.67
C GLU A 98 17.18 2.70 -4.49
N LEU A 99 16.05 3.42 -4.52
CA LEU A 99 15.05 3.40 -3.45
C LEU A 99 13.94 2.40 -3.70
N TYR A 100 13.55 2.19 -4.95
CA TYR A 100 12.45 1.28 -5.33
C TYR A 100 13.01 -0.01 -5.90
N LEU A 101 13.05 -1.06 -5.08
CA LEU A 101 13.83 -2.27 -5.36
C LEU A 101 13.02 -3.27 -6.20
N GLU A 102 11.91 -3.76 -5.64
CA GLU A 102 11.15 -4.86 -6.24
C GLU A 102 9.74 -5.01 -5.66
N ILE A 103 8.92 -5.84 -6.32
CA ILE A 103 7.66 -6.33 -5.78
C ILE A 103 7.88 -7.75 -5.28
N ILE A 104 7.61 -7.98 -3.99
CA ILE A 104 7.73 -9.29 -3.35
C ILE A 104 6.36 -9.78 -2.86
N PRO A 105 6.09 -11.10 -2.95
CA PRO A 105 4.89 -11.67 -2.40
C PRO A 105 5.01 -11.82 -0.87
N VAL A 106 3.90 -11.64 -0.17
CA VAL A 106 3.66 -12.28 1.12
C VAL A 106 3.00 -13.61 0.81
N THR A 107 3.66 -14.71 1.16
CA THR A 107 3.19 -16.06 0.86
C THR A 107 2.64 -16.73 2.12
N ARG A 108 1.65 -17.61 1.93
CA ARG A 108 1.27 -18.59 2.93
C ARG A 108 1.91 -19.92 2.59
N GLU A 109 2.84 -20.35 3.46
CA GLU A 109 3.55 -21.60 3.32
C GLU A 109 2.64 -22.81 3.62
N PRO A 110 3.02 -24.04 3.22
CA PRO A 110 2.20 -25.24 3.46
C PRO A 110 1.89 -25.52 4.94
N ASP A 111 2.71 -25.02 5.86
CA ASP A 111 2.49 -25.12 7.31
C ASP A 111 1.55 -24.03 7.87
N GLY A 112 1.00 -23.18 6.99
CA GLY A 112 0.07 -22.10 7.31
C GLY A 112 0.74 -20.80 7.75
N ARG A 113 2.07 -20.79 7.97
CA ARG A 113 2.80 -19.59 8.34
C ARG A 113 2.90 -18.63 7.16
N LEU A 114 2.99 -17.34 7.48
CA LEU A 114 3.31 -16.32 6.50
C LEU A 114 4.82 -16.13 6.37
N ALA A 115 5.27 -15.86 5.15
CA ALA A 115 6.64 -15.55 4.81
C ALA A 115 6.70 -14.37 3.83
N LEU A 116 7.77 -13.58 3.90
CA LEU A 116 8.10 -12.62 2.85
C LEU A 116 8.95 -13.32 1.80
N ASN A 117 8.52 -13.21 0.55
CA ASN A 117 9.17 -13.83 -0.60
C ASN A 117 9.40 -15.35 -0.42
N GLY A 118 8.44 -16.03 0.20
CA GLY A 118 8.49 -17.47 0.42
C GLY A 118 8.07 -18.28 -0.82
N SER A 119 7.90 -19.58 -0.62
CA SER A 119 7.57 -20.53 -1.70
C SER A 119 6.09 -20.90 -1.79
N GLY A 120 5.30 -20.45 -0.83
CA GLY A 120 3.88 -20.72 -0.73
C GLY A 120 2.99 -19.91 -1.68
N GLU A 121 1.68 -20.00 -1.45
CA GLU A 121 0.69 -19.25 -2.24
C GLU A 121 0.76 -17.75 -1.90
N PRO A 122 0.89 -16.84 -2.88
CA PRO A 122 0.80 -15.41 -2.63
C PRO A 122 -0.56 -15.02 -2.06
N VAL A 123 -0.57 -14.44 -0.86
CA VAL A 123 -1.77 -13.90 -0.20
C VAL A 123 -1.78 -12.37 -0.17
N GLU A 124 -0.65 -11.72 -0.45
CA GLU A 124 -0.54 -10.28 -0.66
C GLU A 124 0.73 -9.94 -1.46
N TRP A 125 0.82 -8.72 -1.98
CA TRP A 125 2.02 -8.17 -2.59
C TRP A 125 2.51 -6.94 -1.86
N ALA A 126 3.83 -6.85 -1.67
CA ALA A 126 4.50 -5.70 -1.07
C ALA A 126 5.51 -5.10 -2.06
N LEU A 127 5.50 -3.77 -2.17
CA LEU A 127 6.59 -3.01 -2.76
C LEU A 127 7.70 -2.86 -1.73
N HIS A 128 8.86 -3.45 -2.01
CA HIS A 128 10.06 -3.35 -1.19
C HIS A 128 10.91 -2.17 -1.64
N MET A 129 11.26 -1.33 -0.67
CA MET A 129 11.98 -0.08 -0.86
C MET A 129 13.08 0.07 0.20
N ARG A 130 14.10 0.87 -0.10
CA ARG A 130 14.97 1.41 0.95
C ARG A 130 14.25 2.49 1.74
N ARG A 131 14.56 2.60 3.03
CA ARG A 131 14.10 3.71 3.85
C ARG A 131 14.73 5.00 3.35
N PHE A 132 13.89 6.01 3.08
CA PHE A 132 14.36 7.35 2.77
C PHE A 132 15.19 7.89 3.93
N ARG A 133 16.46 8.22 3.67
CA ARG A 133 17.28 9.04 4.54
C ARG A 133 17.01 10.51 4.20
N ASP A 134 17.27 11.43 5.13
CA ASP A 134 17.07 12.86 4.89
C ASP A 134 17.86 13.37 3.66
N GLU A 135 18.97 12.70 3.33
CA GLU A 135 19.81 12.95 2.16
C GLU A 135 19.13 12.54 0.82
N ASP A 136 18.25 11.52 0.84
CA ASP A 136 17.53 11.04 -0.34
C ASP A 136 16.36 11.96 -0.74
N LEU A 137 15.83 12.71 0.23
CA LEU A 137 14.74 13.66 0.01
C LEU A 137 15.13 14.72 -1.02
N LEU A 138 16.38 15.20 -0.97
CA LEU A 138 16.90 16.27 -1.83
C LEU A 138 17.32 15.78 -3.22
N SER A 139 17.75 14.52 -3.35
CA SER A 139 18.08 13.88 -4.64
C SER A 139 16.85 13.81 -5.57
N SER A 140 15.66 13.60 -5.01
CA SER A 140 14.40 13.54 -5.77
C SER A 140 13.83 14.90 -6.22
N ILE A 141 14.42 16.02 -5.77
CA ILE A 141 13.96 17.40 -6.05
C ILE A 141 14.94 18.14 -7.01
N ALA A 142 15.87 17.45 -7.65
CA ALA A 142 16.67 18.03 -8.74
C ALA A 142 15.99 17.75 -10.10
N SER A 143 15.59 18.68 -10.95
CA SER A 143 15.54 20.15 -10.97
C SER A 143 14.40 20.57 -11.92
N PRO A 144 13.82 21.79 -11.82
CA PRO A 144 12.95 22.32 -12.87
C PRO A 144 13.74 22.38 -14.18
N GLY A 145 13.16 21.81 -15.24
CA GLY A 145 13.85 21.53 -16.49
C GLY A 145 14.60 22.72 -17.09
N ASP A 146 15.85 22.48 -17.47
CA ASP A 146 16.48 23.23 -18.55
C ASP A 146 15.86 22.76 -19.87
N ARG A 147 14.66 23.26 -20.15
CA ARG A 147 14.15 23.29 -21.52
C ARG A 147 14.89 24.42 -22.21
N SER A 148 16.05 24.09 -22.77
CA SER A 148 16.71 24.95 -23.75
C SER A 148 15.76 25.15 -24.93
N SER A 149 15.04 26.27 -24.93
CA SER A 149 14.40 26.78 -26.12
C SER A 149 15.46 27.52 -26.92
N ALA A 150 16.03 26.83 -27.91
CA ALA A 150 16.68 27.48 -29.02
C ALA A 150 15.64 28.33 -29.76
N HIS A 151 15.60 29.63 -29.45
CA HIS A 151 15.03 30.63 -30.36
C HIS A 151 16.18 31.25 -31.13
N SER A 152 16.39 30.70 -32.32
CA SER A 152 17.10 31.38 -33.39
C SER A 152 16.21 32.51 -33.91
N ARG A 153 16.71 33.76 -33.83
CA ARG A 153 16.62 34.80 -34.85
C ARG A 153 17.44 36.00 -34.46
#